data_AF-A0A1W9M925-F1
#
_entry.id   AF-A0A1W9M925-F1
#
_cell.length_a   1.000
_cell.length_b   1.000
_cell.length_c   1.000
_cell.angle_alpha   90.00
_cell.angle_beta   90.00
_cell.angle_gamma   90.00
#
_symmetry.space_group_name_H-M   'P 1'
#
loop_
_entity.id
_entity.type
_entity.pdbx_description
1 polymer ?
#
loop_
_entity_poly.entity_id
_entity_poly.type
_entity_poly.pdbx_seq_one_letter_code
_entity_poly.pdbx_strand_id
1 'polypeptide(L)'
;MSFKKLLIIILSAISVSHAALVLCADAQPVHFIGVRPTLISCEYAGKVSIDGITAVSGEDEIAVFVKNDFGLEIPTGACVMGESNAGAEYYFVSVYADDATTPEKDGAAIGEKLIFKFWDKSENKEYVIPPAAPYMTYEADDEEVFLTPPAVPPLWTNESLTPLGLLNLAMPVIQGDMDGSGIVDLKDAVLALQIAVGINSGNVIYRDADCNGDGRIGMEDALYVLQAVVSEK
;
A
#
# COMPACT_ATOMS: atom_id res chain seq x y z
N MET A 1 28.50 -1.71 3.76
CA MET A 1 27.85 -2.14 2.51
C MET A 1 26.46 -1.51 2.48
N SER A 2 26.07 -0.83 1.41
CA SER A 2 24.75 -0.15 1.36
C SER A 2 23.63 -1.20 1.47
N PHE A 3 22.54 -0.89 2.19
CA PHE A 3 21.35 -1.75 2.34
C PHE A 3 20.83 -2.23 0.98
N LYS A 4 20.81 -1.34 -0.02
CA LYS A 4 20.47 -1.65 -1.42
C LYS A 4 21.33 -2.80 -1.97
N LYS A 5 22.65 -2.77 -1.73
CA LYS A 5 23.60 -3.81 -2.17
C LYS A 5 23.41 -5.15 -1.44
N LEU A 6 22.92 -5.16 -0.20
CA LEU A 6 22.64 -6.40 0.54
C LEU A 6 21.32 -7.05 0.08
N LEU A 7 20.29 -6.24 -0.17
CA LEU A 7 18.99 -6.67 -0.66
C LEU A 7 19.08 -7.29 -2.08
N ILE A 8 19.87 -6.67 -2.96
CA ILE A 8 20.14 -7.14 -4.33
C ILE A 8 20.80 -8.53 -4.33
N ILE A 9 21.77 -8.77 -3.44
CA ILE A 9 22.45 -10.08 -3.33
C ILE A 9 21.45 -11.18 -2.93
N ILE A 10 20.51 -10.88 -2.02
CA ILE A 10 19.54 -11.86 -1.50
C ILE A 10 18.47 -12.19 -2.55
N LEU A 11 17.92 -11.19 -3.24
CA LEU A 11 16.95 -11.38 -4.34
C LEU A 11 17.54 -12.21 -5.49
N SER A 12 18.85 -12.09 -5.75
CA SER A 12 19.56 -12.91 -6.74
C SER A 12 19.92 -14.33 -6.27
N ALA A 13 19.85 -14.60 -4.97
CA ALA A 13 20.39 -15.81 -4.33
C ALA A 13 19.33 -16.72 -3.69
N ILE A 14 18.06 -16.64 -4.10
CA ILE A 14 17.02 -17.62 -3.74
C ILE A 14 17.25 -18.94 -4.52
N SER A 15 18.44 -19.49 -4.33
CA SER A 15 18.69 -20.91 -4.18
C SER A 15 19.96 -21.03 -3.33
N VAL A 16 19.82 -21.65 -2.15
CA VAL A 16 20.87 -22.18 -1.25
C VAL A 16 21.27 -21.32 -0.02
N SER A 17 20.83 -21.82 1.14
CA SER A 17 21.47 -21.81 2.48
C SER A 17 21.36 -20.59 3.42
N HIS A 18 20.51 -20.74 4.44
CA HIS A 18 20.72 -20.52 5.89
C HIS A 18 21.42 -19.27 6.45
N ALA A 19 21.49 -18.17 5.70
CA ALA A 19 21.70 -16.84 6.27
C ALA A 19 20.64 -15.88 5.72
N ALA A 20 19.36 -16.17 5.97
CA ALA A 20 18.28 -15.28 5.58
C ALA A 20 18.25 -14.09 6.55
N LEU A 21 18.63 -12.91 6.06
CA LEU A 21 18.06 -11.67 6.57
C LEU A 21 16.53 -11.84 6.46
N VAL A 22 15.83 -11.84 7.59
CA VAL A 22 14.38 -11.94 7.64
C VAL A 22 13.82 -10.61 7.12
N LEU A 23 13.32 -10.58 5.88
CA LEU A 23 12.74 -9.36 5.25
C LEU A 23 11.23 -9.27 5.41
N CYS A 24 10.60 -10.33 5.91
CA CYS A 24 9.21 -10.40 6.34
C CYS A 24 9.17 -11.09 7.71
N ALA A 25 8.23 -10.73 8.59
CA ALA A 25 8.10 -11.47 9.84
C ALA A 25 7.80 -12.96 9.55
N ASP A 26 8.28 -13.86 10.41
CA ASP A 26 7.97 -15.31 10.37
C ASP A 26 6.47 -15.59 10.69
N ALA A 27 5.71 -14.53 10.98
CA ALA A 27 4.28 -14.58 11.22
C ALA A 27 3.49 -14.68 9.91
N GLN A 28 2.41 -15.46 9.94
CA GLN A 28 1.44 -15.53 8.86
C GLN A 28 0.40 -14.41 9.01
N PRO A 29 -0.06 -13.80 7.90
CA PRO A 29 -1.18 -12.86 7.93
C PRO A 29 -2.42 -13.48 8.58
N VAL A 30 -3.03 -12.73 9.50
CA VAL A 30 -4.27 -13.11 10.19
C VAL A 30 -5.46 -12.28 9.74
N HIS A 31 -5.22 -11.08 9.20
CA HIS A 31 -6.26 -10.18 8.71
C HIS A 31 -6.51 -10.37 7.23
N PHE A 32 -5.45 -10.28 6.41
CA PHE A 32 -5.55 -10.55 4.97
C PHE A 32 -5.35 -12.04 4.66
N ILE A 33 -6.45 -12.79 4.71
CA ILE A 33 -6.47 -14.23 4.45
C ILE A 33 -6.92 -14.57 3.02
N GLY A 34 -6.72 -15.83 2.62
CA GLY A 34 -7.28 -16.38 1.37
C GLY A 34 -6.42 -16.23 0.13
N VAL A 35 -5.16 -15.80 0.28
CA VAL A 35 -4.16 -15.84 -0.81
C VAL A 35 -3.95 -17.29 -1.26
N ARG A 36 -3.97 -17.53 -2.58
CA ARG A 36 -3.70 -18.84 -3.19
C ARG A 36 -2.34 -18.80 -3.89
N PRO A 37 -1.27 -19.38 -3.30
CA PRO A 37 0.02 -19.43 -3.97
C PRO A 37 -0.03 -20.20 -5.29
N THR A 38 0.52 -19.62 -6.36
CA THR A 38 0.68 -20.26 -7.66
C THR A 38 2.16 -20.39 -8.05
N LEU A 39 2.46 -21.05 -9.17
CA LEU A 39 3.84 -21.34 -9.60
C LEU A 39 4.62 -20.12 -10.07
N ILE A 40 3.92 -19.02 -10.37
CA ILE A 40 4.46 -17.82 -10.97
C ILE A 40 4.17 -16.68 -9.98
N SER A 41 5.21 -16.02 -9.50
CA SER A 41 5.10 -14.87 -8.60
C SER A 41 6.04 -13.75 -9.02
N CYS A 42 5.77 -12.55 -8.49
CA CYS A 42 6.75 -11.47 -8.41
C CYS A 42 6.79 -10.91 -6.99
N GLU A 43 7.91 -10.29 -6.64
CA GLU A 43 8.17 -9.79 -5.30
C GLU A 43 8.08 -8.26 -5.30
N TYR A 44 7.39 -7.72 -4.30
CA TYR A 44 7.44 -6.31 -3.95
C TYR A 44 8.00 -6.19 -2.52
N ALA A 45 8.85 -5.20 -2.32
CA ALA A 45 9.35 -4.86 -0.99
C ALA A 45 9.37 -3.36 -0.82
N GLY A 46 9.26 -2.89 0.43
CA GLY A 46 9.32 -1.46 0.71
C GLY A 46 8.91 -1.13 2.13
N LYS A 47 8.85 0.17 2.42
CA LYS A 47 8.41 0.68 3.73
C LYS A 47 6.95 1.05 3.66
N VAL A 48 6.31 1.06 4.82
CA VAL A 48 4.94 1.57 4.98
C VAL A 48 4.94 2.61 6.08
N SER A 49 4.28 3.75 5.85
CA SER A 49 4.04 4.73 6.89
C SER A 49 2.64 5.33 6.80
N ILE A 50 1.96 5.45 7.94
CA ILE A 50 0.69 6.15 8.08
C ILE A 50 0.94 7.38 8.96
N ASP A 51 0.60 8.56 8.46
CA ASP A 51 0.76 9.84 9.18
C ASP A 51 2.20 10.10 9.64
N GLY A 52 3.17 9.60 8.87
CA GLY A 52 4.60 9.68 9.18
C GLY A 52 5.08 8.68 10.23
N ILE A 53 4.19 7.86 10.79
CA ILE A 53 4.52 6.75 11.67
C ILE A 53 4.74 5.49 10.83
N THR A 54 5.90 4.84 11.02
CA THR A 54 6.23 3.60 10.32
C THR A 54 5.37 2.45 10.86
N ALA A 55 4.97 1.55 9.97
CA ALA A 55 4.22 0.35 10.34
C ALA A 55 5.06 -0.64 11.16
N VAL A 56 4.41 -1.28 12.12
CA VAL A 56 5.04 -2.07 13.18
C VAL A 56 5.32 -3.50 12.74
N SER A 57 6.58 -3.91 12.86
CA SER A 57 7.03 -5.28 12.59
C SER A 57 6.32 -6.32 13.47
N GLY A 58 5.91 -7.43 12.86
CA GLY A 58 5.24 -8.56 13.53
C GLY A 58 3.78 -8.30 13.88
N GLU A 59 3.25 -7.13 13.57
CA GLU A 59 1.89 -6.71 13.92
C GLU A 59 1.07 -6.31 12.71
N ASP A 60 1.53 -5.32 11.94
CA ASP A 60 0.77 -4.78 10.82
C ASP A 60 0.92 -5.65 9.57
N GLU A 61 -0.04 -5.53 8.64
CA GLU A 61 -0.10 -6.37 7.45
C GLU A 61 -0.20 -5.57 6.15
N ILE A 62 0.40 -6.11 5.09
CA ILE A 62 0.22 -5.65 3.72
C ILE A 62 -0.43 -6.77 2.91
N ALA A 63 -1.34 -6.41 2.03
CA ALA A 63 -1.86 -7.30 1.02
C ALA A 63 -2.00 -6.62 -0.35
N VAL A 64 -1.94 -7.44 -1.38
CA VAL A 64 -2.07 -7.05 -2.78
C VAL A 64 -3.28 -7.76 -3.36
N PHE A 65 -4.11 -7.01 -4.06
CA PHE A 65 -5.34 -7.51 -4.68
C PHE A 65 -5.38 -7.20 -6.18
N VAL A 66 -6.16 -8.00 -6.90
CA VAL A 66 -6.67 -7.68 -8.24
C VAL A 66 -8.19 -7.71 -8.24
N LYS A 67 -8.83 -7.15 -9.27
CA LYS A 67 -10.29 -7.27 -9.45
C LYS A 67 -10.60 -8.32 -10.49
N ASN A 68 -11.61 -9.14 -10.23
CA ASN A 68 -12.18 -10.02 -11.25
C ASN A 68 -13.12 -9.24 -12.20
N ASP A 69 -13.67 -9.93 -13.18
CA ASP A 69 -14.60 -9.36 -14.19
C ASP A 69 -15.87 -8.74 -13.60
N PHE A 70 -16.24 -9.11 -12.37
CA PHE A 70 -17.37 -8.56 -11.63
C PHE A 70 -16.99 -7.38 -10.73
N GLY A 71 -15.71 -6.98 -10.73
CA GLY A 71 -15.17 -5.92 -9.89
C GLY A 71 -14.89 -6.31 -8.44
N LEU A 72 -15.00 -7.60 -8.10
CA LEU A 72 -14.69 -8.11 -6.76
C LEU A 72 -13.17 -8.24 -6.59
N GLU A 73 -12.66 -7.79 -5.45
CA GLU A 73 -11.23 -7.87 -5.12
C GLU A 73 -10.86 -9.28 -4.64
N ILE A 74 -9.78 -9.82 -5.22
CA ILE A 74 -9.22 -11.13 -4.94
C ILE A 74 -7.80 -10.93 -4.37
N PRO A 75 -7.48 -11.47 -3.18
CA PRO A 75 -6.14 -11.35 -2.61
C PRO A 75 -5.14 -12.21 -3.38
N THR A 76 -4.08 -11.60 -3.89
CA THR A 76 -3.04 -12.24 -4.69
C THR A 76 -1.69 -12.28 -3.99
N GLY A 77 -1.55 -11.64 -2.82
CA GLY A 77 -0.36 -11.67 -1.99
C GLY A 77 -0.64 -11.01 -0.65
N ALA A 78 -0.02 -11.50 0.43
CA ALA A 78 -0.10 -10.88 1.75
C ALA A 78 1.13 -11.23 2.59
N CYS A 79 1.53 -10.30 3.46
CA CYS A 79 2.60 -10.53 4.44
C CYS A 79 2.39 -9.67 5.69
N VAL A 80 2.93 -10.14 6.82
CA VAL A 80 3.11 -9.33 8.02
C VAL A 80 4.38 -8.48 7.87
N MET A 81 4.33 -7.22 8.29
CA MET A 81 5.49 -6.33 8.34
C MET A 81 6.65 -7.02 9.07
N GLY A 82 7.86 -6.93 8.52
CA GLY A 82 9.08 -7.47 9.10
C GLY A 82 10.07 -6.38 9.49
N GLU A 83 11.16 -6.79 10.12
CA GLU A 83 12.28 -5.93 10.49
C GLU A 83 13.55 -6.45 9.83
N SER A 84 14.23 -5.60 9.07
CA SER A 84 15.54 -5.93 8.50
C SER A 84 16.62 -5.99 9.58
N ASN A 85 17.74 -6.69 9.32
CA ASN A 85 18.87 -6.73 10.26
C ASN A 85 19.50 -5.36 10.59
N ALA A 86 19.12 -4.29 9.88
CA ALA A 86 19.53 -2.92 10.16
C ALA A 86 18.56 -2.17 11.10
N GLY A 87 17.52 -2.83 11.60
CA GLY A 87 16.52 -2.26 12.50
C GLY A 87 15.44 -1.42 11.83
N ALA A 88 15.30 -1.53 10.50
CA ALA A 88 14.29 -0.80 9.74
C ALA A 88 13.15 -1.75 9.34
N GLU A 89 11.92 -1.26 9.44
CA GLU A 89 10.68 -1.99 9.17
C GLU A 89 10.36 -1.98 7.66
N TYR A 90 10.01 -3.15 7.13
CA TYR A 90 9.70 -3.35 5.71
C TYR A 90 8.64 -4.42 5.53
N TYR A 91 7.96 -4.38 4.38
CA TYR A 91 7.23 -5.52 3.88
C TYR A 91 8.04 -6.23 2.79
N PHE A 92 7.79 -7.53 2.63
CA PHE A 92 8.22 -8.33 1.49
C PHE A 92 7.08 -9.25 1.11
N VAL A 93 6.39 -8.95 0.01
CA VAL A 93 5.20 -9.65 -0.43
C VAL A 93 5.42 -10.33 -1.77
N SER A 94 5.14 -11.63 -1.82
CA SER A 94 5.00 -12.37 -3.07
C SER A 94 3.57 -12.19 -3.59
N VAL A 95 3.47 -11.69 -4.82
CA VAL A 95 2.23 -11.54 -5.57
C VAL A 95 2.16 -12.67 -6.58
N TYR A 96 1.09 -13.46 -6.55
CA TYR A 96 0.94 -14.67 -7.35
C TYR A 96 0.14 -14.41 -8.62
N ALA A 97 0.55 -15.08 -9.71
CA ALA A 97 -0.11 -15.02 -11.01
C ALA A 97 -1.38 -15.87 -11.02
N ASP A 98 -2.28 -15.55 -11.94
CA ASP A 98 -3.45 -16.36 -12.23
C ASP A 98 -3.04 -17.73 -12.80
N ASP A 99 -3.62 -18.82 -12.26
CA ASP A 99 -3.38 -20.17 -12.74
C ASP A 99 -4.38 -20.51 -13.85
N ALA A 100 -3.92 -20.40 -15.10
CA ALA A 100 -4.75 -20.70 -16.28
C ALA A 100 -5.19 -22.18 -16.39
N THR A 101 -4.74 -23.07 -15.49
CA THR A 101 -5.21 -24.47 -15.43
C THR A 101 -6.44 -24.67 -14.57
N THR A 102 -6.84 -23.65 -13.79
CA THR A 102 -8.09 -23.65 -13.04
C THR A 102 -9.13 -22.78 -13.75
N PRO A 103 -10.43 -22.97 -13.47
CA PRO A 103 -11.48 -22.07 -13.94
C PRO A 103 -11.67 -20.84 -13.02
N GLU A 104 -10.98 -20.79 -11.88
CA GLU A 104 -11.11 -19.70 -10.91
C GLU A 104 -10.10 -18.57 -11.18
N LYS A 105 -10.38 -17.37 -10.65
CA LYS A 105 -9.37 -16.30 -10.58
C LYS A 105 -8.49 -16.57 -9.36
N ASP A 106 -7.25 -16.98 -9.58
CA ASP A 106 -6.31 -17.40 -8.52
C ASP A 106 -5.27 -16.34 -8.16
N GLY A 107 -5.01 -15.45 -9.11
CA GLY A 107 -3.93 -14.47 -8.97
C GLY A 107 -4.06 -13.35 -10.00
N ALA A 108 -2.96 -12.67 -10.27
CA ALA A 108 -2.92 -11.56 -11.22
C ALA A 108 -2.65 -12.03 -12.66
N ALA A 109 -3.32 -11.41 -13.63
CA ALA A 109 -3.13 -11.60 -15.06
C ALA A 109 -2.44 -10.39 -15.70
N ILE A 110 -1.80 -10.59 -16.86
CA ILE A 110 -0.99 -9.57 -17.55
C ILE A 110 -1.80 -8.28 -17.78
N GLY A 111 -1.26 -7.15 -17.32
CA GLY A 111 -1.86 -5.83 -17.45
C GLY A 111 -2.86 -5.47 -16.37
N GLU A 112 -3.18 -6.38 -15.43
CA GLU A 112 -4.05 -6.05 -14.30
C GLU A 112 -3.35 -5.09 -13.33
N LYS A 113 -4.12 -4.13 -12.80
CA LYS A 113 -3.65 -3.22 -11.76
C LYS A 113 -3.61 -3.96 -10.43
N LEU A 114 -2.48 -3.84 -9.75
CA LEU A 114 -2.32 -4.33 -8.38
C LEU A 114 -2.79 -3.25 -7.40
N ILE A 115 -3.63 -3.65 -6.46
CA ILE A 115 -4.21 -2.78 -5.44
C ILE A 115 -3.54 -3.14 -4.12
N PHE A 116 -2.76 -2.21 -3.57
CA PHE A 116 -2.12 -2.39 -2.27
C PHE A 116 -3.07 -1.94 -1.17
N LYS A 117 -3.19 -2.78 -0.14
CA LYS A 117 -3.87 -2.46 1.09
C LYS A 117 -2.95 -2.69 2.28
N PHE A 118 -3.13 -1.85 3.28
CA PHE A 118 -2.45 -1.92 4.56
C PHE A 118 -3.47 -2.08 5.67
N TRP A 119 -3.13 -2.88 6.68
CA TRP A 119 -3.94 -3.00 7.89
C TRP A 119 -3.08 -2.63 9.10
N ASP A 120 -3.52 -1.58 9.79
CA ASP A 120 -3.00 -1.18 11.10
C ASP A 120 -3.72 -2.00 12.17
N LYS A 121 -2.97 -2.86 12.84
CA LYS A 121 -3.51 -3.74 13.87
C LYS A 121 -3.89 -2.98 15.14
N SER A 122 -3.14 -1.93 15.47
CA SER A 122 -3.34 -1.14 16.69
C SER A 122 -4.66 -0.36 16.66
N GLU A 123 -5.04 0.14 15.49
CA GLU A 123 -6.31 0.81 15.24
C GLU A 123 -7.41 -0.13 14.72
N ASN A 124 -7.03 -1.34 14.30
CA ASN A 124 -7.87 -2.28 13.56
C ASN A 124 -8.51 -1.63 12.33
N LYS A 125 -7.67 -1.02 11.48
CA LYS A 125 -8.10 -0.17 10.37
C LYS A 125 -7.40 -0.55 9.07
N GLU A 126 -8.18 -0.69 8.01
CA GLU A 126 -7.67 -0.93 6.66
C GLU A 126 -7.54 0.38 5.87
N TYR A 127 -6.45 0.47 5.12
CA TYR A 127 -6.15 1.55 4.19
C TYR A 127 -5.99 0.95 2.79
N VAL A 128 -6.67 1.53 1.80
CA VAL A 128 -6.41 1.25 0.39
C VAL A 128 -5.44 2.30 -0.11
N ILE A 129 -4.23 1.88 -0.49
CA ILE A 129 -3.18 2.83 -0.88
C ILE A 129 -3.47 3.35 -2.29
N PRO A 130 -3.69 4.67 -2.48
CA PRO A 130 -3.92 5.22 -3.81
C PRO A 130 -2.70 5.00 -4.70
N PRO A 131 -2.86 4.63 -5.98
CA PRO A 131 -1.74 4.19 -6.78
C PRO A 131 -1.08 5.35 -7.54
N ALA A 132 -0.64 6.37 -6.79
CA ALA A 132 -0.01 7.59 -7.28
C ALA A 132 0.97 8.16 -6.24
N ALA A 133 1.82 9.10 -6.64
CA ALA A 133 2.54 9.92 -5.66
C ALA A 133 1.55 10.84 -4.93
N PRO A 134 1.75 11.13 -3.63
CA PRO A 134 2.89 10.70 -2.78
C PRO A 134 2.74 9.30 -2.14
N TYR A 135 1.62 8.60 -2.34
CA TYR A 135 1.32 7.35 -1.63
C TYR A 135 2.16 6.16 -2.08
N MET A 136 2.54 6.13 -3.35
CA MET A 136 3.41 5.12 -3.93
C MET A 136 4.62 5.80 -4.53
N THR A 137 5.78 5.54 -3.93
CA THR A 137 7.07 6.07 -4.40
C THR A 137 8.06 4.93 -4.54
N TYR A 138 8.95 5.04 -5.53
CA TYR A 138 10.03 4.07 -5.69
C TYR A 138 11.37 4.72 -5.41
N GLU A 139 12.29 3.93 -4.87
CA GLU A 139 13.69 4.32 -4.77
C GLU A 139 14.43 3.78 -5.98
N ALA A 140 14.85 4.66 -6.90
CA ALA A 140 15.78 4.29 -7.96
C ALA A 140 17.11 3.81 -7.33
N ASP A 141 17.73 2.79 -7.92
CA ASP A 141 19.14 2.51 -7.64
C ASP A 141 20.00 3.40 -8.54
N ASP A 142 21.07 3.97 -8.01
CA ASP A 142 21.97 4.88 -8.75
C ASP A 142 22.71 4.15 -9.90
N GLU A 143 22.62 2.82 -9.93
CA GLU A 143 23.20 1.93 -10.93
C GLU A 143 22.13 0.89 -11.34
N GLU A 144 21.23 1.22 -12.29
CA GLU A 144 20.15 0.36 -12.85
C GLU A 144 20.61 -1.04 -13.34
N VAL A 145 21.04 -1.93 -12.44
CA VAL A 145 21.65 -3.20 -12.82
C VAL A 145 20.83 -4.39 -12.31
N PHE A 146 19.92 -4.23 -11.33
CA PHE A 146 19.18 -5.39 -10.79
C PHE A 146 17.74 -5.17 -10.33
N LEU A 147 17.23 -3.93 -10.22
CA LEU A 147 15.84 -3.66 -9.82
C LEU A 147 15.19 -2.73 -10.85
N THR A 148 14.10 -3.18 -11.46
CA THR A 148 13.29 -2.35 -12.36
C THR A 148 12.29 -1.57 -11.50
N PRO A 149 12.23 -0.22 -11.61
CA PRO A 149 11.20 0.55 -10.94
C PRO A 149 9.81 0.04 -11.33
N PRO A 150 8.92 -0.26 -10.36
CA PRO A 150 7.57 -0.66 -10.70
C PRO A 150 6.83 0.51 -11.35
N ALA A 151 5.88 0.19 -12.24
CA ALA A 151 4.92 1.19 -12.71
C ALA A 151 4.12 1.74 -11.52
N VAL A 152 3.66 2.99 -11.61
CA VAL A 152 2.70 3.60 -10.68
C VAL A 152 1.52 4.11 -11.52
N PRO A 153 0.35 3.45 -11.51
CA PRO A 153 -0.04 2.30 -10.69
C PRO A 153 0.76 1.02 -10.99
N PRO A 154 1.04 0.16 -10.00
CA PRO A 154 1.69 -1.13 -10.23
C PRO A 154 0.80 -2.03 -11.10
N LEU A 155 1.42 -2.62 -12.12
CA LEU A 155 0.77 -3.55 -13.05
C LEU A 155 1.42 -4.92 -12.91
N TRP A 156 0.61 -5.96 -13.01
CA TRP A 156 1.15 -7.30 -13.24
C TRP A 156 1.72 -7.40 -14.65
N THR A 157 2.96 -7.84 -14.75
CA THR A 157 3.66 -8.05 -16.03
C THR A 157 4.07 -9.51 -16.16
N ASN A 158 4.45 -9.93 -17.37
CA ASN A 158 5.01 -11.26 -17.62
C ASN A 158 6.49 -11.38 -17.22
N GLU A 159 7.08 -10.35 -16.59
CA GLU A 159 8.46 -10.38 -16.11
C GLU A 159 8.55 -11.11 -14.77
N SER A 160 8.23 -12.40 -14.82
CA SER A 160 8.10 -13.30 -13.68
C SER A 160 9.41 -13.60 -12.92
N LEU A 161 10.48 -12.81 -13.09
CA LEU A 161 11.79 -13.09 -12.48
C LEU A 161 12.64 -11.83 -12.20
N THR A 162 12.14 -10.63 -12.48
CA THR A 162 12.83 -9.40 -12.07
C THR A 162 12.17 -8.89 -10.79
N PRO A 163 12.89 -8.79 -9.67
CA PRO A 163 12.32 -8.21 -8.47
C PRO A 163 11.84 -6.80 -8.80
N LEU A 164 10.55 -6.55 -8.62
CA LEU A 164 9.98 -5.23 -8.84
C LEU A 164 10.42 -4.38 -7.64
N GLY A 165 10.98 -3.20 -7.94
CA GLY A 165 11.81 -2.43 -7.03
C GLY A 165 11.20 -2.05 -5.67
N LEU A 166 11.98 -1.34 -4.87
CA LEU A 166 11.57 -0.82 -3.56
C LEU A 166 10.38 0.12 -3.71
N LEU A 167 9.17 -0.37 -3.47
CA LEU A 167 7.91 0.38 -3.52
C LEU A 167 7.56 0.81 -2.10
N ASN A 168 7.85 2.06 -1.77
CA ASN A 168 7.43 2.64 -0.51
C ASN A 168 5.97 3.07 -0.59
N LEU A 169 5.20 2.67 0.43
CA LEU A 169 3.79 2.99 0.60
C LEU A 169 3.65 4.02 1.71
N ALA A 170 2.85 5.05 1.49
CA ALA A 170 2.58 6.06 2.50
C ALA A 170 1.11 6.48 2.45
N MET A 171 0.49 6.67 3.60
CA MET A 171 -0.73 7.46 3.76
C MET A 171 -0.36 8.67 4.59
N PRO A 172 0.11 9.77 3.98
CA PRO A 172 0.32 11.00 4.72
C PRO A 172 -1.03 11.59 5.16
N VAL A 173 -1.03 12.31 6.28
CA VAL A 173 -2.13 13.23 6.59
C VAL A 173 -2.20 14.26 5.49
N ILE A 174 -3.36 14.35 4.84
CA ILE A 174 -3.64 15.39 3.87
C ILE A 174 -4.70 16.28 4.47
N GLN A 175 -4.29 17.50 4.76
CA GLN A 175 -5.18 18.52 5.30
C GLN A 175 -6.35 18.72 4.33
N GLY A 176 -7.57 18.48 4.81
CA GLY A 176 -8.79 18.57 4.03
C GLY A 176 -9.27 17.27 3.36
N ASP A 177 -8.52 16.16 3.39
CA ASP A 177 -8.97 14.85 2.89
C ASP A 177 -9.70 14.08 4.00
N MET A 178 -11.02 14.25 4.06
CA MET A 178 -11.85 13.80 5.17
C MET A 178 -12.30 12.35 5.04
N ASP A 179 -12.34 11.82 3.81
CA ASP A 179 -12.64 10.40 3.57
C ASP A 179 -11.41 9.51 3.37
N GLY A 180 -10.20 10.10 3.43
CA GLY A 180 -8.94 9.38 3.32
C GLY A 180 -8.71 8.83 1.92
N SER A 181 -9.30 9.46 0.90
CA SER A 181 -9.19 9.03 -0.50
C SER A 181 -7.82 9.35 -1.12
N GLY A 182 -7.02 10.18 -0.46
CA GLY A 182 -5.80 10.74 -0.97
C GLY A 182 -6.03 11.93 -1.91
N ILE A 183 -7.21 12.51 -1.95
CA ILE A 183 -7.48 13.67 -2.80
C ILE A 183 -8.34 14.63 -2.00
N VAL A 184 -7.98 15.92 -2.00
CA VAL A 184 -8.83 16.96 -1.42
C VAL A 184 -9.78 17.44 -2.51
N ASP A 185 -11.02 16.92 -2.51
CA ASP A 185 -12.01 17.24 -3.54
C ASP A 185 -13.37 17.71 -2.97
N LEU A 186 -14.36 17.90 -3.85
CA LEU A 186 -15.68 18.39 -3.42
C LEU A 186 -16.41 17.40 -2.51
N LYS A 187 -16.06 16.12 -2.51
CA LYS A 187 -16.62 15.10 -1.62
C LYS A 187 -16.23 15.40 -0.18
N ASP A 188 -14.98 15.82 0.07
CA ASP A 188 -14.54 16.24 1.40
C ASP A 188 -15.29 17.47 1.89
N ALA A 189 -15.50 18.46 1.02
CA ALA A 189 -16.29 19.65 1.35
C ALA A 189 -17.73 19.28 1.74
N VAL A 190 -18.33 18.30 1.05
CA VAL A 190 -19.66 17.81 1.38
C VAL A 190 -19.67 17.08 2.73
N LEU A 191 -18.65 16.27 3.04
CA LEU A 191 -18.54 15.58 4.32
C LEU A 191 -18.39 16.58 5.47
N ALA A 192 -17.54 17.59 5.31
CA ALA A 192 -17.38 18.68 6.25
C ALA A 192 -18.71 19.36 6.60
N LEU A 193 -19.49 19.70 5.57
CA LEU A 193 -20.79 20.34 5.71
C LEU A 193 -21.82 19.43 6.38
N GLN A 194 -21.85 18.14 6.01
CA GLN A 194 -22.72 17.15 6.65
C GLN A 194 -22.45 17.06 8.15
N ILE A 195 -21.19 16.98 8.55
CA ILE A 195 -20.77 16.94 9.95
C ILE A 195 -21.15 18.23 10.67
N ALA A 196 -20.91 19.40 10.05
CA ALA A 196 -21.25 20.70 10.62
C ALA A 196 -22.74 20.85 10.94
N VAL A 197 -23.62 20.23 10.15
CA VAL A 197 -25.08 20.23 10.39
C VAL A 197 -25.57 19.01 11.18
N GLY A 198 -24.67 18.16 11.67
CA GLY A 198 -25.01 16.98 12.50
C GLY A 198 -25.61 15.81 11.71
N ILE A 199 -25.40 15.76 10.39
CA ILE A 199 -25.77 14.60 9.57
C ILE A 199 -24.70 13.53 9.72
N ASN A 200 -25.11 12.32 10.09
CA ASN A 200 -24.23 11.16 10.06
C ASN A 200 -24.05 10.71 8.61
N SER A 201 -22.85 10.85 8.08
CA SER A 201 -22.51 10.51 6.69
C SER A 201 -22.44 8.99 6.46
N GLY A 202 -22.34 8.18 7.51
CA GLY A 202 -22.07 6.74 7.43
C GLY A 202 -20.65 6.40 6.96
N ASN A 203 -19.82 7.41 6.70
CA ASN A 203 -18.43 7.26 6.28
C ASN A 203 -17.50 7.33 7.50
N VAL A 204 -16.36 6.66 7.41
CA VAL A 204 -15.24 6.90 8.34
C VAL A 204 -14.72 8.31 8.06
N ILE A 205 -14.60 9.12 9.11
CA ILE A 205 -14.10 10.50 9.01
C ILE A 205 -12.72 10.56 9.63
N TYR A 206 -11.74 11.02 8.86
CA TYR A 206 -10.37 11.21 9.30
C TYR A 206 -10.25 12.58 9.97
N ARG A 207 -9.99 12.58 11.28
CA ARG A 207 -9.93 13.81 12.08
C ARG A 207 -8.68 14.64 11.81
N ASP A 208 -7.62 14.00 11.32
CA ASP A 208 -6.38 14.68 10.95
C ASP A 208 -6.56 15.57 9.70
N ALA A 209 -7.73 15.47 9.04
CA ALA A 209 -8.17 16.40 8.00
C ALA A 209 -8.64 17.76 8.54
N ASP A 210 -8.69 17.96 9.87
CA ASP A 210 -8.98 19.25 10.51
C ASP A 210 -8.01 20.33 10.01
N CYS A 211 -8.55 21.27 9.26
CA CYS A 211 -7.79 22.27 8.55
C CYS A 211 -7.50 23.49 9.42
N ASN A 212 -8.30 23.76 10.44
CA ASN A 212 -8.16 24.94 11.28
C ASN A 212 -7.51 24.63 12.66
N GLY A 213 -7.34 23.35 12.99
CA GLY A 213 -6.72 22.85 14.21
C GLY A 213 -7.56 23.01 15.47
N ASP A 214 -8.89 23.15 15.34
CA ASP A 214 -9.81 23.31 16.46
C ASP A 214 -10.23 21.97 17.13
N GLY A 215 -9.76 20.86 16.57
CA GLY A 215 -10.01 19.49 16.99
C GLY A 215 -11.33 18.92 16.47
N ARG A 216 -11.97 19.57 15.47
CA ARG A 216 -13.26 19.17 14.89
C ARG A 216 -13.21 19.34 13.37
N ILE A 217 -14.14 18.65 12.72
CA ILE A 217 -14.46 18.87 11.31
C ILE A 217 -15.74 19.71 11.25
N GLY A 218 -15.70 20.82 10.53
CA GLY A 218 -16.74 21.85 10.51
C GLY A 218 -16.79 22.67 9.23
N MET A 219 -17.47 23.82 9.30
CA MET A 219 -17.73 24.68 8.14
C MET A 219 -16.47 25.39 7.66
N GLU A 220 -15.55 25.67 8.57
CA GLU A 220 -14.23 26.23 8.32
C GLU A 220 -13.37 25.28 7.48
N ASP A 221 -13.44 23.97 7.73
CA ASP A 221 -12.73 22.96 6.93
C ASP A 221 -13.37 22.79 5.55
N ALA A 222 -14.70 22.86 5.47
CA ALA A 222 -15.41 22.88 4.18
C ALA A 222 -14.92 24.05 3.31
N LEU A 223 -14.71 25.23 3.92
CA LEU A 223 -14.20 26.39 3.22
C LEU A 223 -12.75 26.20 2.75
N TYR A 224 -11.91 25.58 3.58
CA TYR A 224 -10.53 25.23 3.19
C TYR A 224 -10.53 24.33 1.95
N VAL A 225 -11.30 23.24 1.97
CA VAL A 225 -11.39 22.30 0.84
C VAL A 225 -11.85 23.02 -0.43
N LEU A 226 -12.90 23.84 -0.36
CA LEU A 226 -13.39 24.61 -1.51
C LEU A 226 -12.33 25.57 -2.06
N GLN A 227 -11.51 26.18 -1.19
CA GLN A 227 -10.39 27.04 -1.62
C GLN A 227 -9.29 26.22 -2.29
N ALA A 228 -8.95 25.05 -1.75
CA ALA A 228 -7.95 24.15 -2.31
C ALA A 228 -8.34 23.70 -3.73
N VAL A 229 -9.56 23.21 -3.90
CA VAL A 229 -10.10 22.74 -5.20
C VAL A 229 -10.11 23.85 -6.27
N VAL A 230 -10.35 25.11 -5.89
CA VAL A 230 -10.37 26.24 -6.83
C VAL A 230 -8.95 26.75 -7.16
N SER A 231 -7.99 26.53 -6.26
CA SER A 231 -6.61 27.00 -6.41
C SER A 231 -5.73 26.05 -7.23
N GLU A 232 -6.14 24.79 -7.39
CA GLU A 232 -5.56 23.88 -8.38
C GLU A 232 -5.91 24.34 -9.81
N LYS A 233 -5.03 25.16 -10.39
CA LYS A 233 -5.06 25.56 -11.80
C LYS A 233 -3.71 25.34 -12.47
#